data_AF-A0A953TPD3-F1
#
_entry.id   AF-A0A953TPD3-F1
#
_cell.length_a   1.000
_cell.length_b   1.000
_cell.length_c   1.000
_cell.angle_alpha   90.00
_cell.angle_beta   90.00
_cell.angle_gamma   90.00
#
_symmetry.space_group_name_H-M   'P 1'
#
loop_
_entity.id
_entity.type
_entity.pdbx_description
1 polymer ?
#
loop_
_entity_poly.entity_id
_entity_poly.type
_entity_poly.pdbx_seq_one_letter_code
_entity_poly.pdbx_strand_id
1 'polypeptide(L)' 'MINTSLDASTAFTDNSVTAGQTYYYVVTAVDASSNESGYSNETSAVIPTP' A
#
# COMPACT_ATOMS: atom_id res chain seq x y z
N MET A 1 0.83 8.22 2.60
CA MET A 1 0.12 7.78 1.38
C MET A 1 1.18 7.35 0.39
N ILE A 2 1.15 6.09 0.01
CA ILE A 2 2.20 5.45 -0.79
C ILE A 2 2.03 5.77 -2.29
N ASN A 3 0.80 6.04 -2.73
CA ASN A 3 0.49 6.51 -4.08
C ASN A 3 0.33 8.05 -4.08
N THR A 4 0.88 8.72 -5.09
CA THR A 4 0.85 10.20 -5.24
C THR A 4 -0.09 10.68 -6.35
N SER A 5 -0.67 9.77 -7.13
CA SER A 5 -1.66 9.99 -8.19
C SER A 5 -2.54 8.74 -8.31
N LEU A 6 -3.71 8.85 -8.96
CA LEU A 6 -4.46 7.68 -9.40
C LEU A 6 -3.53 6.82 -10.27
N ASP A 7 -3.28 5.60 -9.82
CA ASP A 7 -2.48 4.62 -10.51
C ASP A 7 -3.38 3.42 -10.85
N ALA A 8 -3.45 3.09 -12.14
CA ALA A 8 -4.28 1.99 -12.62
C ALA A 8 -3.59 0.62 -12.46
N SER A 9 -2.33 0.58 -12.00
CA SER A 9 -1.63 -0.66 -11.69
C SER A 9 -2.26 -1.33 -10.49
N THR A 10 -2.46 -2.64 -10.61
CA THR A 10 -2.88 -3.48 -9.48
C THR A 10 -1.71 -3.96 -8.63
N ALA A 11 -0.50 -3.43 -8.88
CA ALA A 11 0.72 -3.80 -8.18
C ALA A 11 1.52 -2.55 -7.79
N PHE A 12 1.95 -2.53 -6.53
CA PHE A 12 2.83 -1.51 -5.97
C PHE A 12 3.94 -2.18 -5.16
N THR A 13 5.18 -1.72 -5.31
CA THR A 13 6.35 -2.18 -4.54
C THR A 13 6.81 -1.08 -3.60
N ASP A 14 6.77 -1.33 -2.30
CA ASP A 14 7.27 -0.39 -1.30
C ASP A 14 8.79 -0.54 -1.12
N ASN A 15 9.55 0.37 -1.73
CA ASN A 15 11.01 0.43 -1.61
C ASN A 15 11.48 1.21 -0.37
N SER A 16 10.56 1.77 0.43
CA SER A 16 10.90 2.60 1.60
C SER A 16 10.96 1.82 2.91
N VAL A 17 10.78 0.50 2.86
CA VAL A 17 10.77 -0.38 4.03
C VAL A 17 12.16 -0.55 4.65
N THR A 18 12.19 -0.57 5.98
CA THR A 18 13.41 -0.78 6.77
C THR A 18 13.47 -2.20 7.33
N ALA A 19 14.65 -2.79 7.34
CA ALA A 19 14.90 -4.11 7.92
C ALA A 19 14.53 -4.18 9.41
N GLY A 20 13.98 -5.30 9.85
CA GLY A 20 13.56 -5.56 11.23
C GLY A 20 12.17 -5.03 11.60
N GLN A 21 11.46 -4.38 10.68
CA GLN A 21 10.14 -3.81 10.92
C GLN A 21 9.04 -4.67 10.28
N THR A 22 7.87 -4.68 10.93
CA THR A 22 6.64 -5.25 10.36
C THR A 22 5.78 -4.13 9.80
N TYR A 23 5.42 -4.23 8.53
CA TYR A 23 4.57 -3.27 7.85
C TYR A 23 3.20 -3.88 7.56
N TYR A 24 2.16 -3.06 7.68
CA TYR A 24 0.77 -3.43 7.38
C TYR A 24 0.31 -2.59 6.20
N TYR A 25 -0.26 -3.26 5.20
CA TYR A 25 -0.69 -2.66 3.95
C TYR A 25 -2.18 -2.90 3.74
N VAL A 26 -2.87 -1.82 3.39
CA VAL A 26 -4.25 -1.82 2.92
C VAL A 26 -4.29 -1.05 1.60
N VAL A 27 -5.20 -1.45 0.72
CA VAL A 27 -5.43 -0.78 -0.56
C VAL A 27 -6.83 -0.18 -0.55
N THR A 28 -6.94 1.05 -1.05
CA THR A 28 -8.20 1.71 -1.35
C THR A 28 -8.28 1.97 -2.86
N ALA A 29 -9.49 1.90 -3.41
CA ALA A 29 -9.75 2.30 -4.78
C ALA A 29 -10.26 3.74 -4.78
N VAL A 30 -9.79 4.56 -5.71
CA VAL A 30 -10.29 5.93 -5.92
C VAL A 30 -10.91 6.02 -7.30
N ASP A 31 -12.13 6.56 -7.40
CA ASP A 31 -12.79 6.78 -8.68
C ASP A 31 -12.35 8.10 -9.36
N ALA A 32 -12.79 8.33 -10.61
CA ALA A 32 -12.46 9.55 -11.36
C ALA A 32 -13.04 10.84 -10.75
N SER A 33 -13.96 10.73 -9.79
CA SER A 33 -14.54 11.83 -9.01
C SER A 33 -13.84 12.01 -7.66
N SER A 34 -12.69 11.34 -7.45
CA SER A 34 -11.90 11.37 -6.23
C SER A 34 -12.60 10.78 -5.00
N ASN A 35 -13.61 9.91 -5.19
CA ASN A 35 -14.21 9.17 -4.09
C ASN A 35 -13.35 7.95 -3.77
N GLU A 36 -12.97 7.80 -2.50
CA GLU A 36 -12.17 6.68 -2.00
C GLU A 36 -13.07 5.58 -1.42
N SER A 37 -12.78 4.33 -1.75
CA SER A 37 -13.48 3.17 -1.21
C SER A 37 -13.08 2.90 0.24
N GLY A 38 -13.79 1.98 0.90
CA GLY A 38 -13.28 1.37 2.13
C GLY A 38 -11.95 0.62 1.90
N TYR A 39 -11.26 0.32 3.00
CA TYR A 39 -10.02 -0.46 2.99
C TYR A 39 -10.26 -1.90 2.50
N SER A 40 -9.29 -2.44 1.77
CA SER A 40 -9.18 -3.86 1.47
C SER A 40 -8.94 -4.70 2.73
N ASN A 41 -8.82 -6.01 2.58
CA ASN A 41 -8.20 -6.83 3.61
C ASN A 41 -6.78 -6.31 3.88
N GLU A 42 -6.41 -6.24 5.16
CA GLU A 42 -5.05 -5.92 5.57
C GLU A 42 -4.13 -7.09 5.28
N THR A 43 -2.91 -6.79 4.84
CA THR A 43 -1.82 -7.75 4.72
C THR A 43 -0.59 -7.22 5.44
N SER A 44 0.24 -8.11 5.99
CA SER A 44 1.45 -7.73 6.71
C SER A 44 2.69 -8.33 6.08
N ALA A 45 3.77 -7.55 6.00
CA ALA A 45 5.08 -8.03 5.59
C ALA A 45 6.10 -7.79 6.71
N VAL A 46 6.86 -8.84 7.06
CA VAL A 46 7.98 -8.74 7.99
C VAL A 46 9.25 -8.62 7.17
N ILE A 47 9.99 -7.52 7.34
CA ILE A 47 11.26 -7.33 6.64
C ILE A 47 12.37 -7.93 7.51
N PRO A 48 13.09 -8.97 7.04
CA PRO A 48 14.13 -9.62 7.83
C PRO A 48 15.29 -8.66 8.11
N THR A 49 15.92 -8.81 9.28
CA THR A 49 17.20 -8.15 9.57
C THR A 49 18.34 -8.90 8.86
N PRO A 50 19.30 -8.20 8.24
CA PRO A 50 20.49 -8.82 7.68
C PRO A 50 21.37 -9.49 8.74
#